data_AF-A0A8T0C378-F1
#
_entry.id   AF-A0A8T0C378-F1
#
_cell.length_a   1.000
_cell.length_b   1.000
_cell.length_c   1.000
_cell.angle_alpha   90.00
_cell.angle_beta   90.00
_cell.angle_gamma   90.00
#
_symmetry.space_group_name_H-M   'P 1'
#
loop_
_entity.id
_entity.type
_entity.pdbx_description
1 polymer ?
#
loop_
_entity_poly.entity_id
_entity_poly.type
_entity_poly.pdbx_seq_one_letter_code
_entity_poly.pdbx_strand_id
1 'polypeptide(L)'
;MNELNTDGAAVDPPSQPENNSVVQQSNPEAEVDTQLDAAQTHDTISEPPQTNELPVQRQPDEHQAEQARQGNSYDYIYALGQVDIVFPNEGIKRQFLSAAMELGVDEKAYYAVFTNLSQPIDSPSRNKYLYLAEQVDWVLSVKQVHSYVLNPAAPAELQALIEALQPPKNTLEPVYTCVIGHITSSHSALDLPEVVCQQVYHHTLSELHHTIQKISRAETNAIQDVIRELEVEPNPGRNDFDRAKNFIAFRYPDIYAQTHKMHAGSNSLPSASLVSITFSRFDALSDHRIVDITLTYKENTSTKHHYYFCRVDVSGLYPFINTEIQSFLPLQTI
;
A
#
# COMPACT_ATOMS: atom_id res chain seq x y z
N MET A 1 70.44 15.79 -20.11
CA MET A 1 70.90 16.04 -18.73
C MET A 1 69.65 16.34 -17.92
N ASN A 2 69.21 15.60 -16.91
CA ASN A 2 69.63 14.40 -16.16
C ASN A 2 68.32 13.83 -15.55
N GLU A 3 68.04 12.52 -15.66
CA GLU A 3 68.26 11.48 -14.60
C GLU A 3 67.41 11.73 -13.33
N LEU A 4 66.39 10.93 -13.00
CA LEU A 4 66.33 9.52 -12.50
C LEU A 4 66.14 9.46 -10.97
N ASN A 5 65.27 8.52 -10.55
CA ASN A 5 65.26 7.76 -9.28
C ASN A 5 64.81 8.46 -7.97
N THR A 6 64.21 7.81 -6.95
CA THR A 6 63.69 6.44 -6.65
C THR A 6 62.93 6.51 -5.29
N ASP A 7 62.38 5.36 -4.86
CA ASP A 7 61.91 4.94 -3.53
C ASP A 7 60.41 5.17 -3.23
N GLY A 8 59.59 4.17 -2.89
CA GLY A 8 59.85 2.80 -2.45
C GLY A 8 59.85 2.67 -0.93
N ALA A 9 58.70 2.40 -0.32
CA ALA A 9 58.63 1.84 1.04
C ALA A 9 57.29 1.10 1.25
N ALA A 10 57.41 -0.22 1.42
CA ALA A 10 56.37 -1.13 1.87
C ALA A 10 56.16 -1.02 3.39
N VAL A 11 54.94 -1.25 3.87
CA VAL A 11 54.63 -1.45 5.29
C VAL A 11 53.76 -2.70 5.40
N ASP A 12 54.31 -3.71 6.07
CA ASP A 12 53.65 -4.96 6.46
C ASP A 12 52.66 -4.75 7.63
N PRO A 13 51.68 -5.67 7.82
CA PRO A 13 50.60 -5.56 8.80
C PRO A 13 50.95 -6.25 10.14
N PRO A 14 50.24 -5.94 11.25
CA PRO A 14 50.31 -6.75 12.45
C PRO A 14 49.09 -7.70 12.59
N SER A 15 49.41 -8.99 12.55
CA SER A 15 49.09 -10.04 13.54
C SER A 15 47.71 -10.08 14.22
N GLN A 16 47.01 -11.19 13.97
CA GLN A 16 45.97 -11.75 14.85
C GLN A 16 46.55 -12.32 16.15
N PRO A 17 45.71 -12.53 17.17
CA PRO A 17 45.85 -13.68 18.05
C PRO A 17 44.67 -14.64 17.93
N GLU A 18 45.03 -15.92 17.82
CA GLU A 18 44.19 -17.09 18.06
C GLU A 18 43.62 -17.08 19.49
N ASN A 19 42.37 -17.54 19.68
CA ASN A 19 42.12 -18.63 20.63
C ASN A 19 40.66 -19.16 20.62
N ASN A 20 40.60 -20.48 20.43
CA ASN A 20 39.78 -21.49 21.12
C ASN A 20 38.25 -21.44 21.09
N SER A 21 37.75 -22.32 20.24
CA SER A 21 36.66 -23.28 20.45
C SER A 21 36.46 -23.73 21.91
N VAL A 22 35.20 -23.66 22.39
CA VAL A 22 34.64 -24.65 23.33
C VAL A 22 33.23 -24.99 22.88
N VAL A 23 33.02 -26.30 22.73
CA VAL A 23 31.85 -27.00 22.24
C VAL A 23 30.79 -27.13 23.33
N GLN A 24 29.53 -27.12 22.86
CA GLN A 24 28.28 -27.42 23.55
C GLN A 24 28.23 -28.74 24.32
N GLN A 25 27.39 -28.75 25.36
CA GLN A 25 26.47 -29.81 25.84
C GLN A 25 26.27 -29.53 27.35
N SER A 26 25.11 -29.63 27.99
CA SER A 26 23.87 -30.38 27.77
C SER A 26 22.95 -30.04 28.96
N ASN A 27 21.63 -30.01 28.79
CA ASN A 27 20.71 -30.66 29.75
C ASN A 27 19.26 -30.73 29.20
N PRO A 28 18.45 -31.69 29.69
CA PRO A 28 17.45 -32.39 28.89
C PRO A 28 16.01 -31.92 29.12
N GLU A 29 15.18 -32.38 28.18
CA GLU A 29 13.72 -32.37 28.14
C GLU A 29 13.10 -33.08 29.35
N ALA A 30 11.96 -32.56 29.81
CA ALA A 30 11.05 -33.23 30.72
C ALA A 30 9.70 -33.39 30.01
N GLU A 31 9.33 -34.65 29.80
CA GLU A 31 8.01 -35.12 29.38
C GLU A 31 6.97 -34.87 30.49
N VAL A 32 5.77 -34.42 30.11
CA VAL A 32 4.54 -34.65 30.88
C VAL A 32 3.47 -35.07 29.90
N ASP A 33 3.15 -36.36 29.93
CA ASP A 33 1.95 -36.96 29.37
C ASP A 33 1.05 -37.32 30.56
N THR A 34 -0.28 -37.13 30.48
CA THR A 34 -1.35 -38.12 30.77
C THR A 34 -2.75 -37.46 30.81
N GLN A 35 -3.62 -37.91 29.89
CA GLN A 35 -5.05 -38.30 29.98
C GLN A 35 -6.04 -37.53 30.88
N LEU A 36 -7.16 -37.00 30.36
CA LEU A 36 -8.43 -37.69 30.00
C LEU A 36 -9.13 -38.37 31.19
N ASP A 37 -10.26 -37.81 31.61
CA ASP A 37 -11.39 -38.63 32.08
C ASP A 37 -12.73 -37.91 31.90
N ALA A 38 -13.70 -38.67 31.40
CA ALA A 38 -15.08 -38.31 31.18
C ALA A 38 -15.96 -39.15 32.10
N ALA A 39 -16.97 -38.56 32.73
CA ALA A 39 -18.13 -39.31 33.21
C ALA A 39 -19.36 -38.41 33.39
N GLN A 40 -20.44 -38.82 32.74
CA GLN A 40 -21.82 -38.37 32.91
C GLN A 40 -22.43 -38.94 34.21
N THR A 41 -23.40 -38.25 34.81
CA THR A 41 -24.82 -38.67 34.88
C THR A 41 -25.64 -37.99 36.00
N HIS A 42 -26.93 -37.86 35.70
CA HIS A 42 -28.13 -37.84 36.55
C HIS A 42 -28.91 -36.53 36.81
N ASP A 43 -30.12 -36.56 36.22
CA ASP A 43 -31.32 -35.75 36.45
C ASP A 43 -31.75 -35.60 37.91
N THR A 44 -32.38 -34.47 38.24
CA THR A 44 -33.60 -34.41 39.06
C THR A 44 -34.37 -33.10 38.79
N ILE A 45 -35.68 -33.25 38.53
CA ILE A 45 -36.70 -32.23 38.26
C ILE A 45 -37.14 -31.55 39.57
N SER A 46 -37.32 -30.22 39.56
CA SER A 46 -38.25 -29.48 40.44
C SER A 46 -38.51 -28.05 39.91
N GLU A 47 -39.75 -27.75 39.52
CA GLU A 47 -40.37 -26.39 39.47
C GLU A 47 -40.92 -26.02 40.88
N PRO A 48 -41.45 -24.79 41.18
CA PRO A 48 -41.76 -23.57 40.39
C PRO A 48 -41.19 -22.27 41.10
N PRO A 49 -41.56 -20.98 40.83
CA PRO A 49 -42.68 -20.42 40.07
C PRO A 49 -42.37 -19.32 39.03
N GLN A 50 -43.36 -19.13 38.15
CA GLN A 50 -43.41 -18.16 37.07
C GLN A 50 -43.49 -16.73 37.59
N THR A 51 -42.54 -15.89 37.15
CA THR A 51 -42.64 -14.44 37.21
C THR A 51 -42.78 -13.93 35.77
N ASN A 52 -43.85 -13.18 35.51
CA ASN A 52 -44.09 -12.50 34.24
C ASN A 52 -42.95 -11.52 33.94
N GLU A 53 -42.11 -11.81 32.94
CA GLU A 53 -41.27 -10.82 32.29
C GLU A 53 -41.77 -10.60 30.86
N LEU A 54 -42.05 -9.33 30.56
CA LEU A 54 -42.38 -8.83 29.23
C LEU A 54 -41.26 -9.18 28.24
N PRO A 55 -41.55 -9.36 26.94
CA PRO A 55 -40.51 -9.66 25.97
C PRO A 55 -39.58 -8.44 25.84
N VAL A 56 -38.36 -8.55 26.35
CA VAL A 56 -37.27 -7.66 25.97
C VAL A 56 -37.01 -7.89 24.49
N GLN A 57 -37.52 -6.97 23.66
CA GLN A 57 -37.10 -6.84 22.27
C GLN A 57 -35.59 -6.60 22.29
N ARG A 58 -34.81 -7.64 22.00
CA ARG A 58 -33.42 -7.51 21.62
C ARG A 58 -33.38 -6.67 20.35
N GLN A 59 -33.09 -5.38 20.50
CA GLN A 59 -32.63 -4.54 19.41
C GLN A 59 -31.41 -5.26 18.81
N PRO A 60 -31.39 -5.55 17.50
CA PRO A 60 -30.16 -6.01 16.87
C PRO A 60 -29.14 -4.90 17.03
N ASP A 61 -27.94 -5.23 17.52
CA ASP A 61 -26.81 -4.30 17.55
C ASP A 61 -26.67 -3.64 16.18
N GLU A 62 -26.91 -2.33 16.09
CA GLU A 62 -26.85 -1.57 14.83
C GLU A 62 -25.48 -1.72 14.15
N HIS A 63 -24.43 -1.97 14.95
CA HIS A 63 -23.07 -2.29 14.49
C HIS A 63 -22.93 -3.62 13.72
N GLN A 64 -23.77 -4.62 13.98
CA GLN A 64 -23.77 -5.89 13.23
C GLN A 64 -24.71 -5.82 12.01
N ALA A 65 -25.78 -5.02 12.08
CA ALA A 65 -26.68 -4.79 10.96
C ALA A 65 -26.06 -3.94 9.84
N GLU A 66 -25.13 -3.03 10.17
CA GLU A 66 -24.35 -2.26 9.17
C GLU A 66 -23.36 -3.12 8.37
N GLN A 67 -22.85 -4.21 8.95
CA GLN A 67 -22.00 -5.16 8.23
C GLN A 67 -22.81 -6.07 7.30
N ALA A 68 -24.06 -6.38 7.66
CA ALA A 68 -24.91 -7.31 6.92
C ALA A 68 -25.69 -6.69 5.74
N ARG A 69 -25.73 -5.35 5.60
CA ARG A 69 -26.41 -4.65 4.48
C ARG A 69 -25.53 -4.41 3.24
N GLN A 70 -24.32 -4.97 3.18
CA GLN A 70 -23.41 -4.86 2.03
C GLN A 70 -23.78 -5.79 0.85
N GLY A 71 -25.07 -5.97 0.60
CA GLY A 71 -25.62 -6.85 -0.44
C GLY A 71 -25.62 -6.23 -1.84
N ASN A 72 -24.43 -5.94 -2.36
CA ASN A 72 -24.01 -5.92 -3.79
C ASN A 72 -22.66 -5.19 -3.89
N SER A 73 -21.68 -5.59 -3.07
CA SER A 73 -20.36 -4.97 -3.12
C SER A 73 -19.60 -5.45 -4.34
N TYR A 74 -19.52 -4.63 -5.38
CA TYR A 74 -18.40 -4.72 -6.30
C TYR A 74 -17.11 -4.73 -5.48
N ASP A 75 -16.36 -5.83 -5.48
CA ASP A 75 -15.10 -6.00 -4.75
C ASP A 75 -13.96 -5.23 -5.48
N TYR A 76 -14.18 -3.94 -5.73
CA TYR A 76 -13.15 -3.08 -6.31
C TYR A 76 -12.12 -2.69 -5.27
N ILE A 77 -10.86 -2.73 -5.69
CA ILE A 77 -9.76 -2.21 -4.90
C ILE A 77 -9.07 -1.05 -5.61
N TYR A 78 -8.55 -0.14 -4.80
CA TYR A 78 -7.58 0.86 -5.18
C TYR A 78 -6.48 0.80 -4.12
N ALA A 79 -5.62 -0.21 -4.18
CA ALA A 79 -4.67 -0.53 -3.12
C ALA A 79 -3.33 0.16 -3.36
N LEU A 80 -2.61 0.41 -2.27
CA LEU A 80 -1.24 0.94 -2.27
C LEU A 80 -0.35 0.02 -1.46
N GLY A 81 0.74 -0.46 -2.06
CA GLY A 81 1.65 -1.40 -1.42
C GLY A 81 3.00 -1.44 -2.10
N GLN A 82 3.74 -2.52 -1.88
CA GLN A 82 4.96 -2.86 -2.59
C GLN A 82 4.76 -4.20 -3.30
N VAL A 83 5.33 -4.34 -4.48
CA VAL A 83 5.22 -5.58 -5.25
C VAL A 83 6.41 -6.47 -4.95
N ASP A 84 6.10 -7.73 -4.67
CA ASP A 84 7.05 -8.81 -4.52
C ASP A 84 6.68 -9.95 -5.48
N ILE A 85 7.58 -10.92 -5.62
CA ILE A 85 7.30 -12.15 -6.36
C ILE A 85 7.41 -13.37 -5.45
N VAL A 86 6.55 -14.35 -5.71
CA VAL A 86 6.65 -15.69 -5.14
C VAL A 86 6.74 -16.68 -6.30
N PHE A 87 7.67 -17.63 -6.21
CA PHE A 87 7.76 -18.70 -7.20
C PHE A 87 6.75 -19.79 -6.85
N PRO A 88 5.81 -20.14 -7.76
CA PRO A 88 4.76 -21.11 -7.45
C PRO A 88 5.31 -22.54 -7.30
N ASN A 89 6.48 -22.83 -7.86
CA ASN A 89 7.15 -24.12 -7.70
C ASN A 89 8.68 -24.00 -7.91
N GLU A 90 9.39 -25.04 -7.48
CA GLU A 90 10.86 -25.13 -7.57
C GLU A 90 11.36 -25.13 -9.02
N GLY A 91 10.58 -25.64 -9.98
CA GLY A 91 10.95 -25.65 -11.40
C GLY A 91 11.11 -24.24 -11.98
N ILE A 92 10.11 -23.37 -11.76
CA ILE A 92 10.17 -21.96 -12.19
C ILE A 92 11.31 -21.23 -11.51
N LYS A 93 11.50 -21.45 -10.20
CA LYS A 93 12.63 -20.88 -9.46
C LYS A 93 13.98 -21.29 -10.04
N ARG A 94 14.20 -22.57 -10.32
CA ARG A 94 15.46 -23.06 -10.93
C ARG A 94 15.69 -22.49 -12.32
N GLN A 95 14.63 -22.39 -13.12
CA GLN A 95 14.73 -21.78 -14.46
C GLN A 95 15.09 -20.30 -14.37
N PHE A 96 14.50 -19.57 -13.43
CA PHE A 96 14.87 -18.17 -13.15
C PHE A 96 16.34 -18.04 -12.74
N LEU A 97 16.81 -18.87 -11.80
CA LEU A 97 18.21 -18.87 -11.36
C LEU A 97 19.19 -19.18 -12.50
N SER A 98 18.82 -20.10 -13.40
CA SER A 98 19.62 -20.37 -14.60
C SER A 98 19.69 -19.16 -15.53
N ALA A 99 18.59 -18.42 -15.72
CA ALA A 99 18.55 -17.21 -16.53
C ALA A 99 19.39 -16.08 -15.87
N ALA A 100 19.31 -15.91 -14.56
CA ALA A 100 20.15 -14.97 -13.81
C ALA A 100 21.64 -15.27 -13.99
N MET A 101 22.03 -16.55 -13.91
CA MET A 101 23.40 -17.00 -14.14
C MET A 101 23.87 -16.74 -15.59
N GLU A 102 23.04 -17.02 -16.59
CA GLU A 102 23.36 -16.74 -18.00
C GLU A 102 23.57 -15.24 -18.25
N LEU A 103 22.82 -14.39 -17.55
CA LEU A 103 22.93 -12.94 -17.63
C LEU A 103 24.04 -12.34 -16.75
N GLY A 104 24.63 -13.13 -15.85
CA GLY A 104 25.62 -12.66 -14.89
C GLY A 104 25.08 -11.63 -13.88
N VAL A 105 23.81 -11.76 -13.48
CA VAL A 105 23.15 -10.88 -12.51
C VAL A 105 22.88 -11.60 -11.19
N ASP A 106 22.66 -10.83 -10.12
CA ASP A 106 22.30 -11.36 -8.81
C ASP A 106 20.95 -12.10 -8.83
N GLU A 107 20.80 -13.11 -7.96
CA GLU A 107 19.60 -13.95 -7.85
C GLU A 107 18.34 -13.17 -7.42
N LYS A 108 18.50 -11.96 -6.85
CA LYS A 108 17.39 -11.06 -6.49
C LYS A 108 17.17 -9.95 -7.51
N ALA A 109 17.93 -9.91 -8.60
CA ALA A 109 17.80 -8.91 -9.65
C ALA A 109 16.63 -9.22 -10.61
N TYR A 110 15.42 -9.37 -10.07
CA TYR A 110 14.23 -9.80 -10.80
C TYR A 110 13.95 -8.95 -12.05
N TYR A 111 13.98 -7.62 -11.91
CA TYR A 111 13.83 -6.69 -13.04
C TYR A 111 14.84 -6.98 -14.16
N ALA A 112 16.10 -7.22 -13.80
CA ALA A 112 17.16 -7.43 -14.79
C ALA A 112 16.96 -8.72 -15.59
N VAL A 113 16.47 -9.78 -14.92
CA VAL A 113 16.18 -11.06 -15.56
C VAL A 113 14.95 -10.94 -16.46
N PHE A 114 13.82 -10.45 -15.93
CA PHE A 114 12.55 -10.37 -16.68
C PHE A 114 12.64 -9.47 -17.90
N THR A 115 13.40 -8.38 -17.82
CA THR A 115 13.60 -7.45 -18.96
C THR A 115 14.80 -7.78 -19.83
N ASN A 116 15.58 -8.81 -19.50
CA ASN A 116 16.89 -9.08 -20.11
C ASN A 116 17.70 -7.79 -20.28
N LEU A 117 17.99 -7.12 -19.16
CA LEU A 117 18.44 -5.73 -19.13
C LEU A 117 19.70 -5.46 -19.98
N SER A 118 20.52 -6.48 -20.21
CA SER A 118 21.73 -6.45 -21.06
C SER A 118 21.44 -6.11 -22.52
N GLN A 119 20.24 -6.41 -23.01
CA GLN A 119 19.86 -6.19 -24.41
C GLN A 119 19.30 -4.78 -24.60
N PRO A 120 19.56 -4.11 -25.74
CA PRO A 120 18.89 -2.86 -26.09
C PRO A 120 17.37 -3.01 -26.06
N ILE A 121 16.65 -1.92 -25.77
CA ILE A 121 15.18 -1.89 -25.68
C ILE A 121 14.53 -2.42 -26.97
N ASP A 122 15.09 -2.07 -28.13
CA ASP A 122 14.56 -2.47 -29.44
C ASP A 122 15.02 -3.88 -29.89
N SER A 123 15.74 -4.62 -29.04
CA SER A 123 16.21 -5.96 -29.37
C SER A 123 15.06 -6.96 -29.32
N PRO A 124 14.89 -7.85 -30.32
CA PRO A 124 13.90 -8.93 -30.25
C PRO A 124 14.16 -9.88 -29.07
N SER A 125 15.40 -9.92 -28.57
CA SER A 125 15.80 -10.73 -27.41
C SER A 125 15.51 -10.07 -26.06
N ARG A 126 15.01 -8.82 -26.03
CA ARG A 126 14.66 -8.09 -24.79
C ARG A 126 13.64 -8.87 -23.95
N ASN A 127 12.70 -9.55 -24.60
CA ASN A 127 11.63 -10.30 -23.92
C ASN A 127 11.93 -11.81 -23.79
N LYS A 128 13.18 -12.25 -24.00
CA LYS A 128 13.56 -13.68 -23.96
C LYS A 128 13.07 -14.41 -22.71
N TYR A 129 13.08 -13.75 -21.56
CA TYR A 129 12.72 -14.33 -20.25
C TYR A 129 11.37 -13.83 -19.71
N LEU A 130 10.59 -13.11 -20.52
CA LEU A 130 9.29 -12.56 -20.08
C LEU A 130 8.32 -13.67 -19.66
N TYR A 131 8.41 -14.87 -20.24
CA TYR A 131 7.60 -16.02 -19.86
C TYR A 131 7.77 -16.42 -18.38
N LEU A 132 8.87 -16.06 -17.72
CA LEU A 132 9.05 -16.28 -16.28
C LEU A 132 8.21 -15.30 -15.47
N ALA A 133 8.17 -14.04 -15.89
CA ALA A 133 7.32 -13.01 -15.27
C ALA A 133 5.83 -13.35 -15.40
N GLU A 134 5.42 -14.04 -16.46
CA GLU A 134 4.06 -14.54 -16.65
C GLU A 134 3.70 -15.74 -15.75
N GLN A 135 4.70 -16.39 -15.15
CA GLN A 135 4.54 -17.64 -14.39
C GLN A 135 4.87 -17.50 -12.89
N VAL A 136 5.23 -16.31 -12.43
CA VAL A 136 5.39 -16.04 -11.00
C VAL A 136 4.08 -15.57 -10.39
N ASP A 137 3.91 -15.81 -9.10
CA ASP A 137 2.85 -15.20 -8.33
C ASP A 137 3.28 -13.78 -7.96
N TRP A 138 2.63 -12.79 -8.55
CA TRP A 138 2.83 -11.39 -8.20
C TRP A 138 2.07 -11.09 -6.92
N VAL A 139 2.75 -10.54 -5.91
CA VAL A 139 2.15 -10.30 -4.60
C VAL A 139 2.21 -8.82 -4.26
N LEU A 140 1.09 -8.25 -3.83
CA LEU A 140 1.07 -6.91 -3.22
C LEU A 140 1.20 -7.05 -1.71
N SER A 141 2.28 -6.48 -1.18
CA SER A 141 2.56 -6.38 0.25
C SER A 141 2.10 -5.02 0.78
N VAL A 142 1.23 -5.02 1.78
CA VAL A 142 0.80 -3.80 2.51
C VAL A 142 1.45 -3.83 3.89
N LYS A 143 2.27 -2.83 4.21
CA LYS A 143 3.02 -2.76 5.48
C LYS A 143 3.79 -4.05 5.79
N GLN A 144 4.50 -4.59 4.78
CA GLN A 144 5.28 -5.84 4.84
C GLN A 144 4.45 -7.13 5.05
N VAL A 145 3.13 -7.07 4.85
CA VAL A 145 2.25 -8.24 4.92
C VAL A 145 1.66 -8.50 3.53
N HIS A 146 1.87 -9.72 3.02
CA HIS A 146 1.25 -10.15 1.77
C HIS A 146 -0.28 -10.02 1.87
N SER A 147 -0.87 -9.23 1.00
CA SER A 147 -2.29 -8.86 1.09
C SER A 147 -3.10 -9.31 -0.12
N TYR A 148 -2.48 -9.36 -1.30
CA TYR A 148 -3.14 -9.76 -2.55
C TYR A 148 -2.20 -10.53 -3.46
N VAL A 149 -2.75 -11.47 -4.23
CA VAL A 149 -2.11 -11.99 -5.44
C VAL A 149 -2.64 -11.21 -6.65
N LEU A 150 -1.73 -10.73 -7.49
CA LEU A 150 -2.01 -9.82 -8.58
C LEU A 150 -1.99 -10.56 -9.92
N ASN A 151 -3.11 -10.50 -10.63
CA ASN A 151 -3.27 -11.07 -11.95
C ASN A 151 -3.38 -9.92 -12.97
N PRO A 152 -2.30 -9.58 -13.71
CA PRO A 152 -2.35 -8.49 -14.68
C PRO A 152 -3.36 -8.79 -15.80
N ALA A 153 -4.31 -7.88 -16.06
CA ALA A 153 -5.35 -8.09 -17.08
C ALA A 153 -4.82 -7.98 -18.52
N ALA A 154 -3.72 -7.25 -18.73
CA ALA A 154 -3.06 -7.12 -20.02
C ALA A 154 -1.53 -6.98 -19.87
N PRO A 155 -0.77 -7.05 -20.99
CA PRO A 155 0.69 -7.00 -20.94
C PRO A 155 1.25 -5.69 -20.37
N ALA A 156 0.50 -4.58 -20.45
CA ALA A 156 0.93 -3.29 -19.92
C ALA A 156 1.02 -3.31 -18.38
N GLU A 157 0.06 -3.97 -17.72
CA GLU A 157 0.01 -4.13 -16.27
C GLU A 157 1.11 -5.07 -15.80
N LEU A 158 1.38 -6.16 -16.54
CA LEU A 158 2.53 -7.02 -16.27
C LEU A 158 3.84 -6.23 -16.35
N GLN A 159 3.99 -5.42 -17.39
CA GLN A 159 5.16 -4.57 -17.56
C GLN A 159 5.32 -3.57 -16.39
N ALA A 160 4.23 -2.95 -15.95
CA ALA A 160 4.24 -2.05 -14.79
C ALA A 160 4.62 -2.78 -13.48
N LEU A 161 4.19 -4.04 -13.29
CA LEU A 161 4.61 -4.86 -12.15
C LEU A 161 6.11 -5.20 -12.22
N ILE A 162 6.62 -5.54 -13.41
CA ILE A 162 8.06 -5.77 -13.61
C ILE A 162 8.86 -4.51 -13.27
N GLU A 163 8.43 -3.34 -13.77
CA GLU A 163 9.12 -2.07 -13.52
C GLU A 163 9.12 -1.68 -12.04
N ALA A 164 8.07 -2.01 -11.29
CA ALA A 164 8.01 -1.79 -9.85
C ALA A 164 9.09 -2.55 -9.06
N LEU A 165 9.64 -3.64 -9.61
CA LEU A 165 10.73 -4.40 -9.02
C LEU A 165 12.10 -3.73 -9.20
N GLN A 166 12.18 -2.64 -9.97
CA GLN A 166 13.43 -1.91 -10.17
C GLN A 166 13.67 -0.95 -9.00
N PRO A 167 14.68 -1.18 -8.14
CA PRO A 167 15.02 -0.21 -7.11
C PRO A 167 15.51 1.08 -7.78
N PRO A 168 15.14 2.27 -7.28
CA PRO A 168 15.63 3.50 -7.84
C PRO A 168 17.13 3.61 -7.53
N LYS A 169 17.91 4.07 -8.52
CA LYS A 169 19.38 4.10 -8.39
C LYS A 169 19.78 5.03 -7.25
N ASN A 170 20.65 4.55 -6.36
CA ASN A 170 21.26 5.31 -5.27
C ASN A 170 20.29 5.81 -4.17
N THR A 171 19.16 5.13 -3.98
CA THR A 171 18.26 5.41 -2.87
C THR A 171 17.74 4.12 -2.24
N LEU A 172 17.38 4.19 -0.96
CA LEU A 172 16.68 3.14 -0.23
C LEU A 172 15.17 3.39 -0.19
N GLU A 173 14.68 4.34 -1.01
CA GLU A 173 13.26 4.64 -1.10
C GLU A 173 12.47 3.41 -1.56
N PRO A 174 11.38 3.07 -0.86
CA PRO A 174 10.46 2.05 -1.33
C PRO A 174 9.80 2.50 -2.63
N VAL A 175 9.66 1.57 -3.58
CA VAL A 175 8.80 1.75 -4.76
C VAL A 175 7.39 1.38 -4.36
N TYR A 176 6.50 2.37 -4.30
CA TYR A 176 5.09 2.14 -4.03
C TYR A 176 4.38 1.78 -5.34
N THR A 177 3.61 0.70 -5.30
CA THR A 177 2.76 0.27 -6.39
C THR A 177 1.32 0.46 -6.00
N CYS A 178 0.57 1.11 -6.88
CA CYS A 178 -0.85 1.22 -6.77
C CYS A 178 -1.54 0.31 -7.78
N VAL A 179 -2.50 -0.47 -7.29
CA VAL A 179 -3.27 -1.44 -8.05
C VAL A 179 -4.74 -1.05 -8.03
N ILE A 180 -5.31 -0.88 -9.21
CA ILE A 180 -6.75 -0.72 -9.42
C ILE A 180 -7.26 -2.00 -10.06
N GLY A 181 -8.20 -2.65 -9.40
CA GLY A 181 -8.65 -3.97 -9.82
C GLY A 181 -9.95 -4.40 -9.16
N HIS A 182 -10.36 -5.63 -9.45
CA HIS A 182 -11.43 -6.30 -8.72
C HIS A 182 -10.93 -7.62 -8.14
N ILE A 183 -11.40 -7.94 -6.93
CA ILE A 183 -11.14 -9.22 -6.29
C ILE A 183 -11.98 -10.29 -6.99
N THR A 184 -11.38 -11.44 -7.26
CA THR A 184 -12.09 -12.61 -7.78
C THR A 184 -12.50 -13.53 -6.63
N SER A 185 -13.53 -14.34 -6.84
CA SER A 185 -13.97 -15.34 -5.86
C SER A 185 -12.99 -16.51 -5.70
N SER A 186 -11.92 -16.56 -6.50
CA SER A 186 -10.84 -17.53 -6.38
C SER A 186 -9.86 -17.11 -5.28
N HIS A 187 -9.44 -18.09 -4.48
CA HIS A 187 -8.28 -17.94 -3.62
C HIS A 187 -7.07 -18.51 -4.33
N SER A 188 -5.96 -17.78 -4.22
CA SER A 188 -4.66 -18.24 -4.72
C SER A 188 -4.15 -19.42 -3.90
N ALA A 189 -3.12 -20.11 -4.41
CA ALA A 189 -2.39 -21.13 -3.66
C ALA A 189 -1.73 -20.60 -2.36
N LEU A 190 -1.67 -19.28 -2.21
CA LEU A 190 -1.16 -18.58 -1.03
C LEU A 190 -2.26 -18.23 -0.01
N ASP A 191 -3.50 -18.68 -0.22
CA ASP A 191 -4.69 -18.33 0.57
C ASP A 191 -4.97 -16.82 0.64
N LEU A 192 -4.42 -16.05 -0.31
CA LEU A 192 -4.64 -14.62 -0.46
C LEU A 192 -5.73 -14.34 -1.49
N PRO A 193 -6.49 -13.24 -1.35
CA PRO A 193 -7.44 -12.79 -2.37
C PRO A 193 -6.71 -12.49 -3.68
N GLU A 194 -7.24 -13.02 -4.77
CA GLU A 194 -6.74 -12.73 -6.11
C GLU A 194 -7.39 -11.44 -6.66
N VAL A 195 -6.58 -10.60 -7.28
CA VAL A 195 -7.03 -9.35 -7.89
C VAL A 195 -6.70 -9.40 -9.36
N VAL A 196 -7.71 -9.25 -10.21
CA VAL A 196 -7.47 -8.96 -11.62
C VAL A 196 -7.19 -7.46 -11.75
N CYS A 197 -5.95 -7.12 -12.09
CA CYS A 197 -5.47 -5.74 -12.15
C CYS A 197 -5.87 -5.10 -13.48
N GLN A 198 -6.73 -4.08 -13.44
CA GLN A 198 -7.08 -3.29 -14.62
C GLN A 198 -6.13 -2.12 -14.85
N GLN A 199 -5.51 -1.59 -13.79
CA GLN A 199 -4.42 -0.62 -13.90
C GLN A 199 -3.40 -0.84 -12.79
N VAL A 200 -2.13 -0.74 -13.15
CA VAL A 200 -1.01 -0.77 -12.23
C VAL A 200 -0.13 0.43 -12.54
N TYR A 201 0.28 1.16 -11.51
CA TYR A 201 1.28 2.20 -11.63
C TYR A 201 2.17 2.20 -10.40
N HIS A 202 3.39 2.66 -10.57
CA HIS A 202 4.41 2.60 -9.53
C HIS A 202 5.17 3.92 -9.48
N HIS A 203 5.64 4.28 -8.30
CA HIS A 203 6.41 5.50 -8.06
C HIS A 203 7.15 5.42 -6.73
N THR A 204 8.27 6.10 -6.67
CA THR A 204 8.87 6.54 -5.41
C THR A 204 8.15 7.77 -4.86
N LEU A 205 8.34 8.06 -3.56
CA LEU A 205 7.82 9.30 -2.97
C LEU A 205 8.44 10.53 -3.65
N SER A 206 9.72 10.46 -4.03
CA SER A 206 10.42 11.50 -4.78
C SER A 206 9.82 11.75 -6.18
N GLU A 207 9.53 10.70 -6.95
CA GLU A 207 8.90 10.82 -8.27
C GLU A 207 7.47 11.35 -8.17
N LEU A 208 6.71 10.89 -7.16
CA LEU A 208 5.38 11.41 -6.88
C LEU A 208 5.41 12.90 -6.59
N HIS A 209 6.28 13.33 -5.68
CA HIS A 209 6.46 14.74 -5.35
C HIS A 209 6.80 15.56 -6.60
N HIS A 210 7.77 15.11 -7.41
CA HIS A 210 8.15 15.80 -8.64
C HIS A 210 7.00 15.89 -9.65
N THR A 211 6.23 14.81 -9.79
CA THR A 211 5.07 14.75 -10.69
C THR A 211 3.97 15.71 -10.25
N ILE A 212 3.62 15.70 -8.96
CA ILE A 212 2.65 16.63 -8.37
C ILE A 212 3.12 18.07 -8.56
N GLN A 213 4.39 18.37 -8.27
CA GLN A 213 4.96 19.70 -8.43
C GLN A 213 4.84 20.21 -9.88
N LYS A 214 5.14 19.35 -10.86
CA LYS A 214 5.02 19.69 -12.28
C LYS A 214 3.58 19.96 -12.71
N ILE A 215 2.62 19.18 -12.24
CA ILE A 215 1.22 19.26 -12.66
C ILE A 215 0.47 20.38 -11.93
N SER A 216 0.57 20.43 -10.59
CA SER A 216 -0.14 21.38 -9.73
C SER A 216 0.52 22.75 -9.65
N ARG A 217 1.82 22.85 -10.00
CA ARG A 217 2.68 24.03 -9.77
C ARG A 217 2.78 24.43 -8.29
N ALA A 218 2.42 23.53 -7.37
CA ALA A 218 2.55 23.76 -5.94
C ALA A 218 4.02 23.72 -5.49
N GLU A 219 4.35 24.52 -4.49
CA GLU A 219 5.66 24.46 -3.83
C GLU A 219 5.79 23.23 -2.92
N THR A 220 7.04 22.82 -2.66
CA THR A 220 7.39 21.63 -1.89
C THR A 220 6.72 21.57 -0.52
N ASN A 221 6.63 22.69 0.20
CA ASN A 221 5.98 22.76 1.51
C ASN A 221 4.48 22.39 1.43
N ALA A 222 3.75 22.93 0.45
CA ALA A 222 2.34 22.61 0.24
C ALA A 222 2.13 21.14 -0.13
N ILE A 223 3.03 20.58 -0.93
CA ILE A 223 2.98 19.16 -1.29
C ILE A 223 3.21 18.28 -0.06
N GLN A 224 4.25 18.57 0.72
CA GLN A 224 4.58 17.83 1.94
C GLN A 224 3.47 17.91 2.99
N ASP A 225 2.83 19.06 3.16
CA ASP A 225 1.75 19.20 4.15
C ASP A 225 0.53 18.39 3.75
N VAL A 226 0.14 18.39 2.47
CA VAL A 226 -0.96 17.53 2.02
C VAL A 226 -0.60 16.04 2.15
N ILE A 227 0.59 15.61 1.73
CA ILE A 227 1.00 14.20 1.85
C ILE A 227 1.00 13.75 3.31
N ARG A 228 1.46 14.62 4.22
CA ARG A 228 1.48 14.37 5.65
C ARG A 228 0.07 14.22 6.22
N GLU A 229 -0.82 15.17 5.92
CA GLU A 229 -2.20 15.16 6.43
C GLU A 229 -3.07 14.05 5.81
N LEU A 230 -2.77 13.62 4.59
CA LEU A 230 -3.40 12.41 4.02
C LEU A 230 -2.91 11.13 4.70
N GLU A 231 -1.80 11.19 5.44
CA GLU A 231 -1.10 10.02 5.99
C GLU A 231 -0.90 8.98 4.88
N VAL A 232 -0.22 9.37 3.79
CA VAL A 232 -0.02 8.49 2.63
C VAL A 232 0.86 7.32 3.04
N GLU A 233 0.23 6.26 3.52
CA GLU A 233 0.81 4.97 3.85
C GLU A 233 0.18 3.86 3.01
N PRO A 234 0.93 2.79 2.73
CA PRO A 234 0.37 1.56 2.16
C PRO A 234 -0.89 1.12 2.89
N ASN A 235 -1.93 0.83 2.13
CA ASN A 235 -3.22 0.39 2.64
C ASN A 235 -3.90 -0.54 1.63
N PRO A 236 -4.78 -1.44 2.11
CA PRO A 236 -5.38 -2.48 1.27
C PRO A 236 -6.38 -1.95 0.25
N GLY A 237 -6.82 -0.68 0.34
CA GLY A 237 -7.61 -0.07 -0.72
C GLY A 237 -8.98 -0.71 -0.97
N ARG A 238 -9.53 -1.44 0.01
CA ARG A 238 -10.78 -2.20 -0.16
C ARG A 238 -12.01 -1.41 0.27
N ASN A 239 -11.88 -0.55 1.28
CA ASN A 239 -12.99 0.26 1.76
C ASN A 239 -13.09 1.59 1.00
N ASP A 240 -14.26 2.23 1.05
CA ASP A 240 -14.55 3.47 0.32
C ASP A 240 -13.56 4.61 0.66
N PHE A 241 -13.15 4.73 1.93
CA PHE A 241 -12.26 5.79 2.39
C PHE A 241 -10.82 5.57 1.94
N ASP A 242 -10.30 4.35 2.00
CA ASP A 242 -8.96 4.02 1.49
C ASP A 242 -8.91 4.31 -0.02
N ARG A 243 -9.96 3.93 -0.75
CA ARG A 243 -10.04 4.16 -2.21
C ARG A 243 -10.09 5.64 -2.55
N ALA A 244 -10.88 6.42 -1.81
CA ALA A 244 -10.93 7.87 -1.97
C ALA A 244 -9.57 8.52 -1.61
N LYS A 245 -8.97 8.12 -0.48
CA LYS A 245 -7.66 8.61 -0.03
C LYS A 245 -6.57 8.37 -1.07
N ASN A 246 -6.45 7.13 -1.56
CA ASN A 246 -5.47 6.79 -2.58
C ASN A 246 -5.74 7.54 -3.90
N PHE A 247 -7.00 7.64 -4.32
CA PHE A 247 -7.35 8.42 -5.50
C PHE A 247 -6.91 9.89 -5.36
N ILE A 248 -7.24 10.57 -4.26
CA ILE A 248 -6.90 12.00 -4.15
C ILE A 248 -5.41 12.25 -4.00
N ALA A 249 -4.68 11.35 -3.32
CA ALA A 249 -3.24 11.46 -3.16
C ALA A 249 -2.50 11.40 -4.51
N PHE A 250 -2.97 10.57 -5.45
CA PHE A 250 -2.24 10.30 -6.69
C PHE A 250 -2.83 10.96 -7.93
N ARG A 251 -4.14 11.27 -7.94
CA ARG A 251 -4.85 11.67 -9.16
C ARG A 251 -5.56 13.02 -9.06
N TYR A 252 -5.56 13.69 -7.91
CA TYR A 252 -6.22 14.99 -7.76
C TYR A 252 -5.25 16.13 -7.42
N PRO A 253 -4.54 16.71 -8.42
CA PRO A 253 -3.52 17.74 -8.18
C PRO A 253 -4.05 19.02 -7.52
N ASP A 254 -5.36 19.28 -7.60
CA ASP A 254 -5.96 20.54 -7.14
C ASP A 254 -5.91 20.72 -5.63
N ILE A 255 -5.87 19.64 -4.83
CA ILE A 255 -5.68 19.77 -3.37
C ILE A 255 -4.32 20.38 -3.04
N TYR A 256 -3.29 20.04 -3.83
CA TYR A 256 -1.94 20.58 -3.67
C TYR A 256 -1.88 22.03 -4.12
N ALA A 257 -2.50 22.34 -5.27
CA ALA A 257 -2.61 23.70 -5.75
C ALA A 257 -3.40 24.60 -4.78
N GLN A 258 -4.46 24.06 -4.17
CA GLN A 258 -5.25 24.79 -3.17
C GLN A 258 -4.45 25.06 -1.91
N THR A 259 -3.76 24.06 -1.36
CA THR A 259 -2.88 24.26 -0.20
C THR A 259 -1.77 25.27 -0.50
N HIS A 260 -1.19 25.24 -1.70
CA HIS A 260 -0.23 26.24 -2.12
C HIS A 260 -0.82 27.67 -2.18
N LYS A 261 -2.04 27.84 -2.69
CA LYS A 261 -2.76 29.13 -2.68
C LYS A 261 -3.00 29.63 -1.25
N MET A 262 -3.38 28.74 -0.33
CA MET A 262 -3.58 29.09 1.08
C MET A 262 -2.26 29.48 1.75
N HIS A 263 -1.15 28.80 1.44
CA HIS A 263 0.18 29.16 1.96
C HIS A 263 0.65 30.53 1.47
N ALA A 264 0.53 30.79 0.17
CA ALA A 264 0.95 32.05 -0.44
C ALA A 264 0.13 33.23 0.07
N GLY A 265 -1.18 33.03 0.26
CA GLY A 265 -2.12 34.09 0.54
C GLY A 265 -2.23 35.11 -0.60
N SER A 266 -3.08 36.11 -0.41
CA SER A 266 -3.24 37.26 -1.29
C SER A 266 -3.81 38.44 -0.51
N ASN A 267 -3.97 39.60 -1.16
CA ASN A 267 -4.59 40.78 -0.54
C ASN A 267 -6.01 40.53 -0.02
N SER A 268 -6.73 39.55 -0.58
CA SER A 268 -8.10 39.19 -0.20
C SER A 268 -8.20 37.91 0.63
N LEU A 269 -7.11 37.14 0.75
CA LEU A 269 -7.10 35.86 1.45
C LEU A 269 -5.81 35.74 2.28
N PRO A 270 -5.87 35.87 3.61
CA PRO A 270 -4.68 35.73 4.45
C PRO A 270 -4.00 34.37 4.27
N SER A 271 -2.69 34.33 4.48
CA SER A 271 -1.96 33.07 4.47
C SER A 271 -2.41 32.17 5.61
N ALA A 272 -2.60 30.89 5.31
CA ALA A 272 -3.10 29.89 6.23
C ALA A 272 -2.39 28.56 5.98
N SER A 273 -2.15 27.81 7.04
CA SER A 273 -1.56 26.48 6.98
C SER A 273 -2.64 25.40 7.04
N LEU A 274 -2.41 24.30 6.33
CA LEU A 274 -3.27 23.12 6.42
C LEU A 274 -3.19 22.54 7.84
N VAL A 275 -4.36 22.22 8.41
CA VAL A 275 -4.49 21.67 9.77
C VAL A 275 -4.98 20.24 9.77
N SER A 276 -5.89 19.90 8.85
CA SER A 276 -6.40 18.54 8.73
C SER A 276 -7.05 18.30 7.37
N ILE A 277 -7.02 17.04 6.96
CA ILE A 277 -7.87 16.49 5.90
C ILE A 277 -8.74 15.40 6.52
N THR A 278 -10.05 15.56 6.47
CA THR A 278 -11.01 14.60 7.04
C THR A 278 -11.89 13.99 5.97
N PHE A 279 -12.27 12.73 6.19
CA PHE A 279 -13.09 11.95 5.26
C PHE A 279 -14.40 11.58 5.94
N SER A 280 -15.53 11.79 5.26
CA SER A 280 -16.84 11.39 5.73
C SER A 280 -17.72 10.91 4.58
N ARG A 281 -18.79 10.17 4.87
CA ARG A 281 -19.75 9.77 3.83
C ARG A 281 -20.69 10.92 3.56
N PHE A 282 -20.87 11.28 2.28
CA PHE A 282 -21.77 12.37 1.89
C PHE A 282 -23.24 11.99 2.06
N ASP A 283 -23.64 10.84 1.52
CA ASP A 283 -25.01 10.34 1.59
C ASP A 283 -24.98 8.83 1.78
N ALA A 284 -25.61 8.35 2.84
CA ALA A 284 -25.73 6.91 3.13
C ALA A 284 -26.94 6.27 2.44
N LEU A 285 -27.83 7.07 1.83
CA LEU A 285 -29.08 6.62 1.22
C LEU A 285 -29.00 6.50 -0.31
N SER A 286 -27.93 7.00 -0.93
CA SER A 286 -27.69 6.90 -2.37
C SER A 286 -27.08 5.54 -2.74
N ASP A 287 -27.39 5.05 -3.94
CA ASP A 287 -26.66 3.92 -4.54
C ASP A 287 -25.20 4.28 -4.85
N HIS A 288 -24.88 5.57 -4.90
CA HIS A 288 -23.52 6.08 -5.05
C HIS A 288 -22.78 6.11 -3.72
N ARG A 289 -21.56 5.57 -3.73
CA ARG A 289 -20.61 5.67 -2.61
C ARG A 289 -19.79 6.93 -2.79
N ILE A 290 -20.23 8.02 -2.18
CA ILE A 290 -19.57 9.33 -2.26
C ILE A 290 -18.88 9.63 -0.94
N VAL A 291 -17.58 9.90 -1.02
CA VAL A 291 -16.76 10.33 0.10
C VAL A 291 -16.56 11.84 0.02
N ASP A 292 -16.98 12.55 1.07
CA ASP A 292 -16.73 13.97 1.29
C ASP A 292 -15.38 14.15 1.96
N ILE A 293 -14.55 15.00 1.38
CA ILE A 293 -13.18 15.23 1.82
C ILE A 293 -13.05 16.70 2.18
N THR A 294 -12.88 16.98 3.47
CA THR A 294 -12.81 18.35 3.99
C THR A 294 -11.37 18.70 4.31
N LEU A 295 -10.91 19.83 3.77
CA LEU A 295 -9.63 20.45 4.08
C LEU A 295 -9.88 21.63 5.02
N THR A 296 -9.23 21.60 6.18
CA THR A 296 -9.30 22.69 7.17
C THR A 296 -7.97 23.42 7.20
N TYR A 297 -8.02 24.74 6.99
CA TYR A 297 -6.86 25.62 7.08
C TYR A 297 -7.04 26.60 8.23
N LYS A 298 -5.95 26.97 8.89
CA LYS A 298 -5.94 28.00 9.95
C LYS A 298 -5.04 29.15 9.53
N GLU A 299 -5.55 30.38 9.61
CA GLU A 299 -4.76 31.58 9.32
C GLU A 299 -3.53 31.66 10.23
N ASN A 300 -2.39 32.03 9.65
CA ASN A 300 -1.12 32.06 10.39
C ASN A 300 -1.05 33.21 11.41
N THR A 301 -1.82 34.27 11.18
CA THR A 301 -1.83 35.49 12.00
C THR A 301 -3.08 35.64 12.85
N SER A 302 -4.04 34.72 12.76
CA SER A 302 -5.32 34.80 13.49
C SER A 302 -5.82 33.42 13.92
N THR A 303 -6.96 33.36 14.60
CA THR A 303 -7.63 32.09 14.96
C THR A 303 -8.71 31.67 13.96
N LYS A 304 -8.86 32.41 12.86
CA LYS A 304 -9.85 32.09 11.83
C LYS A 304 -9.46 30.84 11.05
N HIS A 305 -10.47 30.07 10.70
CA HIS A 305 -10.35 28.85 9.91
C HIS A 305 -11.02 29.05 8.56
N HIS A 306 -10.45 28.43 7.53
CA HIS A 306 -11.00 28.35 6.19
C HIS A 306 -11.28 26.90 5.87
N TYR A 307 -12.48 26.61 5.37
CA TYR A 307 -12.93 25.26 5.10
C TYR A 307 -13.20 25.09 3.62
N TYR A 308 -12.64 24.03 3.05
CA TYR A 308 -12.85 23.60 1.69
C TYR A 308 -13.25 22.15 1.67
N PHE A 309 -14.04 21.75 0.69
CA PHE A 309 -14.35 20.35 0.47
C PHE A 309 -14.29 19.99 -1.01
N CYS A 310 -14.00 18.74 -1.28
CA CYS A 310 -14.27 18.10 -2.57
C CYS A 310 -14.95 16.75 -2.32
N ARG A 311 -15.55 16.19 -3.36
CA ARG A 311 -16.22 14.88 -3.26
C ARG A 311 -15.68 13.93 -4.29
N VAL A 312 -15.45 12.70 -3.86
CA VAL A 312 -15.01 11.60 -4.72
C VAL A 312 -16.11 10.55 -4.75
N ASP A 313 -16.52 10.17 -5.95
CA ASP A 313 -17.36 9.00 -6.16
C ASP A 313 -16.45 7.76 -6.29
N VAL A 314 -16.66 6.78 -5.42
CA VAL A 314 -15.94 5.50 -5.41
C VAL A 314 -16.87 4.33 -5.74
N SER A 315 -18.02 4.55 -6.34
CA SER A 315 -19.00 3.49 -6.62
C SER A 315 -18.47 2.47 -7.63
N GLY A 316 -17.79 2.94 -8.66
CA GLY A 316 -17.21 2.12 -9.73
C GLY A 316 -15.75 1.76 -9.48
N LEU A 317 -15.17 0.98 -10.39
CA LEU A 317 -13.76 0.57 -10.36
C LEU A 317 -12.79 1.76 -10.32
N TYR A 318 -13.08 2.78 -11.13
CA TYR A 318 -12.27 3.99 -11.25
C TYR A 318 -12.93 5.15 -10.49
N PRO A 319 -12.38 5.56 -9.33
CA PRO A 319 -12.86 6.74 -8.64
C PRO A 319 -12.72 7.99 -9.50
N PHE A 320 -13.59 8.96 -9.29
CA PHE A 320 -13.55 10.25 -9.96
C PHE A 320 -14.04 11.39 -9.07
N ILE A 321 -13.66 12.62 -9.43
CA ILE A 321 -14.13 13.82 -8.74
C ILE A 321 -15.60 14.04 -9.08
N ASN A 322 -16.46 13.90 -8.07
CA ASN A 322 -17.88 14.22 -8.15
C ASN A 322 -18.11 15.72 -7.98
N THR A 323 -17.37 16.36 -7.08
CA THR A 323 -17.43 17.81 -6.84
C THR A 323 -16.02 18.33 -6.68
N GLU A 324 -15.65 19.31 -7.51
CA GLU A 324 -14.37 20.01 -7.42
C GLU A 324 -14.23 20.77 -6.09
N ILE A 325 -12.99 21.08 -5.73
CA ILE A 325 -12.69 21.79 -4.49
C ILE A 325 -13.40 23.14 -4.43
N GLN A 326 -14.17 23.36 -3.37
CA GLN A 326 -14.90 24.60 -3.14
C GLN A 326 -14.96 24.95 -1.66
N SER A 327 -15.08 26.24 -1.36
CA SER A 327 -15.18 26.72 0.01
C SER A 327 -16.58 26.47 0.58
N PHE A 328 -16.64 26.29 1.90
CA PHE A 328 -17.90 26.23 2.63
C PHE A 328 -17.76 26.84 4.02
N LEU A 329 -18.90 27.07 4.67
CA LEU A 329 -18.96 27.42 6.08
C LEU A 329 -19.56 26.23 6.84
N PRO A 330 -18.86 25.66 7.82
CA PRO A 330 -19.43 24.58 8.61
C PRO A 330 -20.60 25.12 9.42
N LEU A 331 -21.66 24.32 9.52
CA LEU A 331 -22.76 24.62 10.42
C LEU A 331 -22.22 24.52 11.85
N GLN A 332 -22.35 25.60 12.63
CA GLN A 332 -22.02 25.55 14.06
C GLN A 332 -23.04 24.65 14.74
N THR A 333 -22.61 23.47 15.18
CA THR A 333 -23.36 22.68 16.17
C THR A 333 -23.38 23.49 17.47
N ILE A 334 -24.56 24.04 17.80
CA ILE A 334 -24.86 24.78 19.03
C ILE A 334 -24.88 23.81 20.22
#